data_AF-A0A960MNR1-F1
#
_entry.id   AF-A0A960MNR1-F1
#
_cell.length_a   1.000
_cell.length_b   1.000
_cell.length_c   1.000
_cell.angle_alpha   90.00
_cell.angle_beta   90.00
_cell.angle_gamma   90.00
#
_symmetry.space_group_name_H-M   'P 1'
#
loop_
_entity.id
_entity.type
_entity.pdbx_description
1 polymer ?
#
loop_
_entity_poly.entity_id
_entity_poly.type
_entity_poly.pdbx_seq_one_letter_code
_entity_poly.pdbx_strand_id
1 'polypeptide(L)'
;MDFLTEHTDFSREAREEREDNIGSLFLWSVVIVVLLGLNAFSWIFCMYVFGNPEVPFNYQLLTKLKRLDPLTGFKTTDAPRGKFFNAKSLYLEHYDYAGEKLNAYNGILKQYYLKNFLEVEGIKFVSGTYKVESVRELLPDDVFPHGIAVRLQADDFPAAHVDFVLPCPADFEIPAEHFRVGDVIQIQESATCAALIHVEKMEED
;
A
#
# COMPACT_ATOMS: atom_id res chain seq x y z
N MET A 1 53.59 -43.76 -47.58
CA MET A 1 53.62 -43.52 -46.12
C MET A 1 52.48 -42.60 -45.68
N ASP A 2 51.65 -42.10 -46.61
CA ASP A 2 50.63 -41.06 -46.33
C ASP A 2 49.33 -41.57 -45.66
N PHE A 3 49.02 -42.86 -45.80
CA PHE A 3 47.76 -43.44 -45.27
C PHE A 3 47.73 -43.54 -43.74
N LEU A 4 48.89 -43.51 -43.07
CA LEU A 4 48.98 -43.54 -41.61
C LEU A 4 48.88 -42.14 -41.00
N THR A 5 49.24 -41.09 -41.75
CA THR A 5 49.14 -39.68 -41.33
C THR A 5 47.71 -39.14 -41.42
N GLU A 6 46.93 -39.48 -42.46
CA GLU A 6 45.52 -39.07 -42.56
C GLU A 6 44.66 -39.60 -41.40
N HIS A 7 44.91 -40.84 -40.97
CA HIS A 7 44.15 -41.45 -39.87
C HIS A 7 44.44 -40.79 -38.51
N THR A 8 45.64 -40.26 -38.31
CA THR A 8 46.03 -39.55 -37.09
C THR A 8 45.53 -38.11 -37.05
N ASP A 9 45.46 -37.44 -38.20
CA ASP A 9 44.95 -36.07 -38.30
C ASP A 9 43.43 -36.03 -38.10
N PHE A 10 42.67 -36.94 -38.73
CA PHE A 10 41.23 -37.07 -38.51
C PHE A 10 40.89 -37.38 -37.04
N SER A 11 41.72 -38.18 -36.37
CA SER A 11 41.53 -38.52 -34.94
C SER A 11 41.88 -37.38 -33.99
N ARG A 12 42.77 -36.45 -34.41
CA ARG A 12 43.08 -35.22 -33.67
C ARG A 12 42.01 -34.16 -33.87
N GLU A 13 41.60 -33.89 -35.10
CA GLU A 13 40.51 -32.95 -35.39
C GLU A 13 39.22 -33.36 -34.69
N ALA A 14 38.84 -34.65 -34.73
CA ALA A 14 37.63 -35.14 -34.05
C ALA A 14 37.73 -35.10 -32.51
N ARG A 15 38.93 -34.97 -31.94
CA ARG A 15 39.16 -34.84 -30.50
C ARG A 15 39.21 -33.37 -30.08
N GLU A 16 39.82 -32.51 -30.88
CA GLU A 16 39.83 -31.04 -30.73
C GLU A 16 38.40 -30.49 -30.87
N GLU A 17 37.62 -30.90 -31.89
CA GLU A 17 36.19 -30.54 -32.03
C GLU A 17 35.34 -30.99 -30.83
N ARG A 18 35.69 -32.14 -30.22
CA ARG A 18 34.95 -32.69 -29.08
C ARG A 18 35.29 -31.94 -27.79
N GLU A 19 36.55 -31.56 -27.60
CA GLU A 19 36.99 -30.72 -26.47
C GLU A 19 36.43 -29.29 -26.58
N ASP A 20 36.40 -28.70 -27.78
CA ASP A 20 35.78 -27.40 -28.04
C ASP A 20 34.26 -27.43 -27.83
N ASN A 21 33.59 -28.51 -28.26
CA ASN A 21 32.18 -28.71 -27.98
C ASN A 21 31.90 -28.87 -26.48
N ILE A 22 32.74 -29.56 -25.71
CA ILE A 22 32.55 -29.69 -24.25
C ILE A 22 32.71 -28.33 -23.56
N GLY A 23 33.71 -27.53 -23.95
CA GLY A 23 33.89 -26.17 -23.44
C GLY A 23 32.72 -25.23 -23.80
N SER A 24 32.25 -25.32 -25.05
CA SER A 24 31.06 -24.61 -25.53
C SER A 24 29.80 -25.01 -24.77
N LEU A 25 29.54 -26.31 -24.61
CA LEU A 25 28.38 -26.84 -23.88
C LEU A 25 28.40 -26.43 -22.39
N PHE A 26 29.58 -26.39 -21.76
CA PHE A 26 29.72 -25.91 -20.39
C PHE A 26 29.37 -24.41 -20.30
N LEU A 27 29.90 -23.58 -21.20
CA LEU A 27 29.58 -22.15 -21.24
C LEU A 27 28.09 -21.90 -21.51
N TRP A 28 27.48 -22.65 -22.42
CA TRP A 28 26.04 -22.62 -22.67
C TRP A 28 25.21 -23.02 -21.44
N SER A 29 25.64 -24.05 -20.70
CA SER A 29 24.95 -24.46 -19.46
C SER A 29 24.98 -23.35 -18.40
N VAL A 30 26.10 -22.64 -18.25
CA VAL A 30 26.21 -21.49 -17.35
C VAL A 30 25.27 -20.36 -17.78
N VAL A 31 25.20 -20.06 -19.08
CA VAL A 31 24.26 -19.06 -19.62
C VAL A 31 22.82 -19.45 -19.32
N ILE A 32 22.43 -20.71 -19.50
CA ILE A 32 21.07 -21.21 -19.20
C ILE A 32 20.76 -21.07 -17.71
N VAL A 33 21.68 -21.42 -16.82
CA VAL A 33 21.49 -21.27 -15.36
C VAL A 33 21.31 -19.80 -14.97
N VAL A 34 22.11 -18.90 -15.55
CA VAL A 34 21.98 -17.45 -15.33
C VAL A 34 20.62 -16.94 -15.82
N LEU A 35 20.17 -17.37 -17.00
CA LEU A 35 18.87 -16.98 -17.55
C LEU A 35 17.70 -17.51 -16.69
N LEU A 36 17.79 -18.74 -16.19
CA LEU A 36 16.81 -19.28 -15.25
C LEU A 36 16.77 -18.47 -13.95
N GLY A 37 17.94 -18.09 -13.42
CA GLY A 37 18.05 -17.22 -12.26
C GLY A 37 17.44 -15.84 -12.49
N LEU A 38 17.72 -15.21 -13.62
CA LEU A 38 17.14 -13.91 -14.00
C LEU A 38 15.62 -13.99 -14.21
N ASN A 39 15.12 -15.08 -14.80
CA ASN A 39 13.69 -15.28 -14.97
C ASN A 39 12.98 -15.45 -13.61
N ALA A 40 13.53 -16.30 -12.74
CA ALA A 40 13.00 -16.48 -11.38
C ALA A 40 13.06 -15.17 -10.58
N PHE A 41 14.17 -14.43 -10.69
CA PHE A 41 14.33 -13.13 -10.06
C PHE A 41 13.31 -12.11 -10.60
N SER A 42 13.13 -12.03 -11.91
CA SER A 42 12.12 -11.15 -12.53
C SER A 42 10.71 -11.49 -12.05
N TRP A 43 10.38 -12.77 -11.88
CA TRP A 43 9.08 -13.20 -11.39
C TRP A 43 8.85 -12.84 -9.92
N ILE A 44 9.83 -13.13 -9.05
CA ILE A 44 9.78 -12.77 -7.62
C ILE A 44 9.73 -11.24 -7.46
N PHE A 45 10.52 -10.52 -8.24
CA PHE A 45 10.54 -9.06 -8.24
C PHE A 45 9.18 -8.48 -8.63
N CYS A 46 8.56 -8.99 -9.70
CA CYS A 46 7.20 -8.60 -10.08
C CYS A 46 6.20 -8.86 -8.94
N MET A 47 6.23 -10.04 -8.31
CA MET A 47 5.33 -10.34 -7.19
C MET A 47 5.55 -9.41 -5.99
N TYR A 48 6.80 -9.10 -5.65
CA TYR A 48 7.13 -8.24 -4.51
C TYR A 48 6.69 -6.78 -4.74
N VAL A 49 6.97 -6.25 -5.92
CA VAL A 49 6.61 -4.88 -6.32
C VAL A 49 5.09 -4.70 -6.36
N PHE A 50 4.36 -5.69 -6.87
CA PHE A 50 2.90 -5.60 -6.98
C PHE A 50 2.16 -6.02 -5.70
N GLY A 51 2.79 -6.79 -4.81
CA GLY A 51 2.18 -7.25 -3.56
C GLY A 51 2.11 -6.18 -2.46
N ASN A 52 3.03 -5.21 -2.46
CA ASN A 52 3.17 -4.20 -1.40
C ASN A 52 3.04 -2.79 -1.99
N PRO A 53 1.83 -2.33 -2.33
CA PRO A 53 1.61 -0.97 -2.84
C PRO A 53 1.83 0.11 -1.76
N GLU A 54 1.98 -0.28 -0.49
CA GLU A 54 2.29 0.61 0.64
C GLU A 54 3.71 1.22 0.58
N VAL A 55 4.64 0.62 -0.17
CA VAL A 55 6.00 1.13 -0.32
C VAL A 55 6.00 2.25 -1.37
N PRO A 56 6.57 3.43 -1.07
CA PRO A 56 6.47 4.60 -1.95
C PRO A 56 7.04 4.36 -3.36
N PHE A 57 8.09 3.53 -3.48
CA PHE A 57 8.66 3.15 -4.77
C PHE A 57 7.70 2.30 -5.62
N ASN A 58 7.03 1.33 -5.01
CA ASN A 58 6.08 0.45 -5.69
C ASN A 58 4.83 1.22 -6.13
N TYR A 59 4.34 2.13 -5.28
CA TYR A 59 3.23 3.01 -5.61
C TYR A 59 3.52 3.85 -6.86
N GLN A 60 4.67 4.53 -6.92
CA GLN A 60 5.04 5.35 -8.08
C GLN A 60 5.12 4.54 -9.38
N LEU A 61 5.62 3.30 -9.30
CA LEU A 61 5.70 2.40 -10.45
C LEU A 61 4.30 1.95 -10.89
N LEU A 62 3.43 1.59 -9.95
CA LEU A 62 2.04 1.20 -10.19
C LEU A 62 1.19 2.34 -10.76
N THR A 63 1.37 3.57 -10.27
CA THR A 63 0.70 4.77 -10.79
C THR A 63 1.14 5.07 -12.23
N LYS A 64 2.43 4.97 -12.53
CA LYS A 64 2.95 5.14 -13.90
C LYS A 64 2.42 4.08 -14.87
N LEU A 65 2.20 2.86 -14.37
CA LEU A 65 1.62 1.76 -15.14
C LEU A 65 0.08 1.87 -15.31
N LYS A 66 -0.56 2.92 -14.77
CA LYS A 66 -2.02 3.15 -14.79
C LYS A 66 -2.85 1.95 -14.32
N ARG A 67 -2.28 1.13 -13.44
CA ARG A 67 -2.92 -0.09 -12.93
C ARG A 67 -3.62 0.07 -11.58
N LEU A 68 -3.44 1.22 -10.94
CA LEU A 68 -4.22 1.60 -9.77
C LEU A 68 -5.49 2.30 -10.28
N ASP A 69 -6.65 1.77 -9.92
CA ASP A 69 -7.90 2.45 -10.16
C ASP A 69 -7.88 3.80 -9.42
N PRO A 70 -8.38 4.87 -10.04
CA PRO A 70 -8.46 6.16 -9.37
C PRO A 70 -9.30 6.00 -8.10
N LEU A 71 -8.87 6.61 -7.00
CA LEU A 71 -9.64 6.68 -5.77
C LEU A 71 -10.98 7.34 -6.10
N THR A 72 -12.06 6.57 -6.04
CA THR A 72 -13.41 7.07 -6.30
C THR A 72 -14.12 7.34 -4.98
N GLY A 73 -14.74 8.50 -4.87
CA GLY A 73 -15.62 8.79 -3.75
C GLY A 73 -16.83 7.84 -3.79
N PHE A 74 -17.10 7.16 -2.68
CA PHE A 74 -18.28 6.32 -2.55
C PHE A 74 -19.53 7.16 -2.36
N LYS A 75 -20.61 6.77 -3.05
CA LYS A 75 -21.97 7.22 -2.71
C LYS A 75 -22.47 6.40 -1.52
N THR A 76 -23.41 6.93 -0.75
CA THR A 76 -23.96 6.27 0.45
C THR A 76 -24.47 4.84 0.18
N THR A 77 -24.92 4.54 -1.05
CA THR A 77 -25.41 3.21 -1.46
C THR A 77 -24.31 2.23 -1.89
N ASP A 78 -23.16 2.75 -2.32
CA ASP A 78 -22.06 1.95 -2.89
C ASP A 78 -20.92 1.78 -1.87
N ALA A 79 -21.10 2.29 -0.65
CA ALA A 79 -20.11 2.23 0.40
C ALA A 79 -19.73 0.76 0.69
N PRO A 80 -18.42 0.49 0.86
CA PRO A 80 -17.95 -0.87 1.05
C PRO A 80 -18.44 -1.40 2.40
N ARG A 81 -18.73 -2.71 2.45
CA ARG A 81 -19.30 -3.34 3.66
C ARG A 81 -18.24 -3.41 4.76
N GLY A 82 -18.59 -2.93 5.95
CA GLY A 82 -17.70 -2.91 7.09
C GLY A 82 -18.44 -2.95 8.42
N LYS A 83 -17.67 -2.90 9.50
CA LYS A 83 -18.18 -2.83 10.88
C LYS A 83 -17.90 -1.44 11.44
N PHE A 84 -18.90 -0.89 12.12
CA PHE A 84 -18.78 0.38 12.80
C PHE A 84 -18.31 0.17 14.24
N PHE A 85 -17.35 0.97 14.66
CA PHE A 85 -16.78 0.94 15.99
C PHE A 85 -16.83 2.33 16.61
N ASN A 86 -17.13 2.37 17.90
CA ASN A 86 -17.00 3.59 18.69
C ASN A 86 -15.53 3.85 19.03
N ALA A 87 -15.18 5.09 19.34
CA ALA A 87 -13.83 5.50 19.72
C ALA A 87 -13.27 4.63 20.86
N LYS A 88 -14.07 4.39 21.90
CA LYS A 88 -13.71 3.51 23.02
C LYS A 88 -13.40 2.07 22.59
N SER A 89 -14.19 1.52 21.68
CA SER A 89 -14.00 0.14 21.20
C SER A 89 -12.72 0.02 20.38
N LEU A 90 -12.44 0.99 19.51
CA LEU A 90 -11.19 1.05 18.75
C LEU A 90 -9.98 1.21 19.67
N TYR A 91 -10.09 2.05 20.70
CA TYR A 91 -9.05 2.22 21.70
C TYR A 91 -8.71 0.90 22.40
N LEU A 92 -9.72 0.18 22.89
CA LEU A 92 -9.52 -1.11 23.56
C LEU A 92 -8.95 -2.18 22.63
N GLU A 93 -9.40 -2.22 21.38
CA GLU A 93 -8.90 -3.20 20.40
C GLU A 93 -7.43 -2.97 20.03
N HIS A 94 -7.00 -1.71 19.98
CA HIS A 94 -5.64 -1.32 19.61
C HIS A 94 -4.74 -1.01 20.81
N TYR A 95 -5.25 -1.20 22.04
CA TYR A 95 -4.50 -0.93 23.26
C TYR A 95 -3.19 -1.74 23.35
N ASP A 96 -3.24 -3.02 22.95
CA ASP A 96 -2.09 -3.92 23.00
C ASP A 96 -1.10 -3.74 21.83
N TYR A 97 -1.43 -2.90 20.84
CA TYR A 97 -0.56 -2.69 19.68
C TYR A 97 0.56 -1.71 20.06
N ALA A 98 1.81 -2.14 19.91
CA ALA A 98 2.98 -1.31 20.21
C ALA A 98 4.06 -1.49 19.14
N GLY A 99 4.77 -0.39 18.84
CA GLY A 99 5.93 -0.36 17.95
C GLY A 99 5.66 -0.97 16.56
N GLU A 100 6.43 -1.99 16.20
CA GLU A 100 6.37 -2.64 14.88
C GLU A 100 5.00 -3.20 14.54
N LYS A 101 4.25 -3.72 15.52
CA LYS A 101 2.90 -4.26 15.28
C LYS A 101 1.93 -3.16 14.82
N LEU A 102 2.03 -1.97 15.41
CA LEU A 102 1.20 -0.84 15.03
C LEU A 102 1.57 -0.35 13.63
N ASN A 103 2.87 -0.30 13.31
CA ASN A 103 3.35 0.08 11.98
C ASN A 103 2.90 -0.91 10.89
N ALA A 104 3.00 -2.21 11.15
CA ALA A 104 2.52 -3.24 10.23
C ALA A 104 1.00 -3.12 10.01
N TYR A 105 0.23 -2.91 11.09
CA TYR A 105 -1.22 -2.69 10.99
C TYR A 105 -1.57 -1.43 10.19
N ASN A 106 -0.86 -0.34 10.42
CA ASN A 106 -1.01 0.90 9.65
C ASN A 106 -0.65 0.72 8.17
N GLY A 107 0.31 -0.14 7.85
CA GLY A 107 0.62 -0.53 6.46
C GLY A 107 -0.59 -1.17 5.78
N ILE A 108 -1.24 -2.11 6.45
CA ILE A 108 -2.45 -2.78 5.96
C ILE A 108 -3.61 -1.77 5.76
N LEU A 109 -3.83 -0.87 6.72
CA LEU A 109 -4.88 0.15 6.59
C LEU A 109 -4.65 1.08 5.39
N LYS A 110 -3.40 1.50 5.17
CA LYS A 110 -3.02 2.29 3.99
C LYS A 110 -3.24 1.50 2.70
N GLN A 111 -2.88 0.21 2.68
CA GLN A 111 -3.14 -0.66 1.53
C GLN A 111 -4.64 -0.72 1.19
N TYR A 112 -5.51 -0.80 2.19
CA TYR A 112 -6.97 -0.81 1.97
C TYR A 112 -7.46 0.48 1.32
N TYR A 113 -6.96 1.63 1.79
CA TYR A 113 -7.24 2.92 1.18
C TYR A 113 -6.77 2.97 -0.28
N LEU A 114 -5.53 2.55 -0.55
CA LEU A 114 -4.96 2.56 -1.91
C LEU A 114 -5.67 1.62 -2.89
N LYS A 115 -6.26 0.53 -2.39
CA LYS A 115 -7.11 -0.38 -3.16
C LYS A 115 -8.57 0.07 -3.23
N ASN A 116 -8.84 1.30 -2.81
CA ASN A 116 -10.18 1.88 -2.76
C ASN A 116 -11.19 0.97 -2.06
N PHE A 117 -10.77 0.16 -1.08
CA PHE A 117 -11.65 -0.72 -0.30
C PHE A 117 -12.47 -1.78 -1.09
N LEU A 118 -12.23 -1.99 -2.40
CA LEU A 118 -13.07 -2.85 -3.26
C LEU A 118 -12.90 -4.36 -2.99
N GLU A 119 -11.70 -4.78 -2.61
CA GLU A 119 -11.33 -6.18 -2.42
C GLU A 119 -11.16 -6.55 -0.93
N VAL A 120 -11.59 -5.67 -0.03
CA VAL A 120 -11.28 -5.80 1.41
C VAL A 120 -12.53 -6.18 2.20
N GLU A 121 -12.49 -7.32 2.86
CA GLU A 121 -13.50 -7.71 3.82
C GLU A 121 -13.21 -7.14 5.21
N GLY A 122 -14.24 -6.67 5.92
CA GLY A 122 -14.12 -6.27 7.33
C GLY A 122 -13.51 -4.89 7.55
N ILE A 123 -13.79 -3.93 6.67
CA ILE A 123 -13.38 -2.54 6.83
C ILE A 123 -13.94 -1.99 8.15
N LYS A 124 -13.12 -1.23 8.86
CA LYS A 124 -13.51 -0.61 10.12
C LYS A 124 -13.90 0.83 9.87
N PHE A 125 -15.13 1.16 10.24
CA PHE A 125 -15.64 2.51 10.22
C PHE A 125 -15.73 3.07 11.64
N VAL A 126 -15.47 4.37 11.77
CA VAL A 126 -15.64 5.10 13.01
C VAL A 126 -17.09 5.58 13.10
N SER A 127 -17.74 5.39 14.23
CA SER A 127 -19.04 5.98 14.56
C SER A 127 -19.00 6.62 15.95
N GLY A 128 -19.91 7.55 16.22
CA GLY A 128 -20.02 8.20 17.53
C GLY A 128 -20.36 9.68 17.45
N THR A 129 -20.36 10.31 18.63
CA THR A 129 -20.53 11.76 18.76
C THR A 129 -19.20 12.36 19.16
N TYR A 130 -18.78 13.38 18.42
CA TYR A 130 -17.49 14.01 18.60
C TYR A 130 -17.62 15.52 18.64
N LYS A 131 -16.75 16.18 19.39
CA LYS A 131 -16.63 17.62 19.47
C LYS A 131 -15.43 18.10 18.67
N VAL A 132 -15.61 19.15 17.88
CA VAL A 132 -14.53 19.76 17.10
C VAL A 132 -13.56 20.48 18.03
N GLU A 133 -12.31 20.06 18.04
CA GLU A 133 -11.22 20.67 18.81
C GLU A 133 -10.45 21.68 17.95
N SER A 134 -10.08 21.29 16.73
CA SER A 134 -9.38 22.16 15.79
C SER A 134 -9.71 21.82 14.34
N VAL A 135 -9.59 22.80 13.46
CA VAL A 135 -9.82 22.67 12.03
C VAL A 135 -8.61 23.26 11.31
N ARG A 136 -8.06 22.53 10.36
CA ARG A 136 -6.92 22.97 9.56
C ARG A 136 -7.16 22.62 8.10
N GLU A 137 -6.80 23.52 7.20
CA GLU A 137 -6.71 23.22 5.78
C GLU A 137 -5.52 22.29 5.51
N LEU A 138 -5.68 21.40 4.54
CA LEU A 138 -4.62 20.53 4.07
C LEU A 138 -3.63 21.30 3.20
N LEU A 139 -2.35 21.01 3.39
CA LEU A 139 -1.23 21.65 2.70
C LEU A 139 -0.69 20.75 1.57
N PRO A 140 0.02 21.30 0.58
CA PRO A 140 0.62 20.50 -0.50
C PRO A 140 1.62 19.41 -0.04
N ASP A 141 2.21 19.59 1.15
CA ASP A 141 3.13 18.63 1.76
C ASP A 141 2.42 17.54 2.58
N ASP A 142 1.11 17.66 2.82
CA ASP A 142 0.32 16.65 3.51
C ASP A 142 0.05 15.43 2.60
N VAL A 143 -0.31 14.30 3.22
CA VAL A 143 -0.68 13.06 2.51
C VAL A 143 -1.77 13.30 1.47
N PHE A 144 -2.70 14.20 1.79
CA PHE A 144 -3.74 14.68 0.91
C PHE A 144 -3.46 16.17 0.64
N PRO A 145 -3.14 16.56 -0.60
CA PRO A 145 -2.65 17.92 -0.87
C PRO A 145 -3.73 19.01 -0.81
N HIS A 146 -5.02 18.63 -0.83
CA HIS A 146 -6.16 19.55 -0.84
C HIS A 146 -7.33 18.99 -0.02
N GLY A 147 -7.97 19.83 0.79
CA GLY A 147 -9.12 19.49 1.63
C GLY A 147 -9.02 20.06 3.04
N ILE A 148 -9.78 19.48 3.98
CA ILE A 148 -9.79 19.89 5.39
C ILE A 148 -9.44 18.70 6.28
N ALA A 149 -8.63 18.93 7.31
CA ALA A 149 -8.48 18.04 8.44
C ALA A 149 -9.17 18.64 9.68
N VAL A 150 -10.05 17.88 10.30
CA VAL A 150 -10.78 18.26 11.51
C VAL A 150 -10.36 17.34 12.64
N ARG A 151 -9.76 17.90 13.69
CA ARG A 151 -9.50 17.14 14.92
C ARG A 151 -10.75 17.10 15.77
N LEU A 152 -11.17 15.88 16.09
CA LEU A 152 -12.37 15.56 16.81
C LEU A 152 -12.03 14.88 18.13
N GLN A 153 -12.66 15.30 19.22
CA GLN A 153 -12.58 14.62 20.51
C GLN A 153 -13.86 13.82 20.75
N ALA A 154 -13.73 12.56 21.15
CA ALA A 154 -14.91 11.73 21.43
C ALA A 154 -15.63 12.19 22.71
N ASP A 155 -16.95 12.39 22.62
CA ASP A 155 -17.77 12.83 23.75
C ASP A 155 -17.90 11.75 24.84
N ASP A 156 -17.98 10.49 24.41
CA ASP A 156 -18.10 9.32 25.30
C ASP A 156 -16.76 8.88 25.91
N PHE A 157 -15.65 9.26 25.29
CA PHE A 157 -14.31 8.88 25.72
C PHE A 157 -13.26 9.97 25.40
N PRO A 158 -13.12 11.00 26.25
CA PRO A 158 -12.31 12.19 25.97
C PRO A 158 -10.81 11.94 25.73
N ALA A 159 -10.30 10.76 26.11
CA ALA A 159 -8.92 10.37 25.86
C ALA A 159 -8.67 9.96 24.39
N ALA A 160 -9.71 9.67 23.60
CA ALA A 160 -9.58 9.37 22.19
C ALA A 160 -9.83 10.61 21.33
N HIS A 161 -8.86 10.86 20.45
CA HIS A 161 -8.92 11.89 19.41
C HIS A 161 -9.01 11.20 18.04
N VAL A 162 -9.77 11.79 17.14
CA VAL A 162 -9.97 11.32 15.77
C VAL A 162 -9.67 12.47 14.83
N ASP A 163 -8.65 12.30 13.98
CA ASP A 163 -8.38 13.25 12.92
C ASP A 163 -9.21 12.85 11.69
N PHE A 164 -10.30 13.60 11.47
CA PHE A 164 -11.22 13.38 10.37
C PHE A 164 -10.78 14.18 9.15
N VAL A 165 -10.30 13.48 8.12
CA VAL A 165 -9.78 14.10 6.91
C VAL A 165 -10.82 14.03 5.79
N LEU A 166 -11.07 15.17 5.16
CA LEU A 166 -12.00 15.37 4.07
C LEU A 166 -11.23 15.90 2.85
N PRO A 167 -10.66 15.01 2.01
CA PRO A 167 -9.98 15.41 0.79
C PRO A 167 -10.99 16.02 -0.19
N CYS A 168 -10.60 17.11 -0.86
CA CYS A 168 -11.40 17.72 -1.90
C CYS A 168 -10.61 17.86 -3.21
N PRO A 169 -11.30 17.90 -4.36
CA PRO A 169 -10.69 18.31 -5.62
C PRO A 169 -10.07 19.71 -5.51
N ALA A 170 -8.98 19.97 -6.25
CA ALA A 170 -8.25 21.24 -6.18
C ALA A 170 -9.08 22.45 -6.69
N ASP A 171 -10.11 22.19 -7.49
CA ASP A 171 -11.07 23.16 -8.01
C ASP A 171 -12.24 23.42 -7.04
N PHE A 172 -12.34 22.69 -5.94
CA PHE A 172 -13.36 22.88 -4.93
C PHE A 172 -12.91 23.92 -3.91
N GLU A 173 -13.55 25.09 -3.91
CA GLU A 173 -13.35 26.10 -2.87
C GLU A 173 -13.91 25.58 -1.53
N ILE A 174 -13.02 25.43 -0.56
CA ILE A 174 -13.36 25.01 0.78
C ILE A 174 -14.07 26.18 1.48
N PRO A 175 -15.35 26.06 1.86
CA PRO A 175 -16.01 27.14 2.58
C PRO A 175 -15.44 27.22 4.00
N ALA A 176 -14.89 28.38 4.37
CA ALA A 176 -14.28 28.65 5.68
C ALA A 176 -15.22 28.47 6.90
N GLU A 177 -16.52 28.22 6.67
CA GLU A 177 -17.55 28.13 7.72
C GLU A 177 -18.06 26.72 8.01
N HIS A 178 -17.49 25.66 7.41
CA HIS A 178 -18.09 24.32 7.51
C HIS A 178 -17.99 23.68 8.91
N PHE A 179 -16.92 23.96 9.65
CA PHE A 179 -16.70 23.43 10.99
C PHE A 179 -16.13 24.52 11.88
N ARG A 180 -16.77 24.77 13.03
CA ARG A 180 -16.27 25.68 14.05
C ARG A 180 -15.82 24.89 15.27
N VAL A 181 -14.79 25.39 15.93
CA VAL A 181 -14.32 24.81 17.20
C VAL A 181 -15.47 24.85 18.20
N GLY A 182 -15.73 23.69 18.82
CA GLY A 182 -16.85 23.50 19.74
C GLY A 182 -18.12 22.93 19.11
N ASP A 183 -18.20 22.82 17.78
CA ASP A 183 -19.32 22.15 17.12
C ASP A 183 -19.35 20.66 17.46
N VAL A 184 -20.54 20.08 17.47
CA VAL A 184 -20.76 18.66 17.72
C VAL A 184 -21.10 17.97 16.40
N ILE A 185 -20.29 16.98 16.03
CA ILE A 185 -20.45 16.18 14.83
C ILE A 185 -20.89 14.77 15.23
N GLN A 186 -21.91 14.25 14.56
CA GLN A 186 -22.32 12.86 14.69
C GLN A 186 -21.93 12.08 13.45
N ILE A 187 -21.10 11.06 13.65
CA ILE A 187 -20.69 10.14 12.59
C ILE A 187 -21.53 8.87 12.74
N GLN A 188 -22.42 8.65 11.77
CA GLN A 188 -23.37 7.54 11.75
C GLN A 188 -23.34 6.82 10.40
N GLU A 189 -23.60 5.51 10.41
CA GLU A 189 -23.62 4.63 9.24
C GLU A 189 -24.51 5.13 8.10
N SER A 190 -25.63 5.77 8.43
CA SER A 190 -26.61 6.26 7.45
C SER A 190 -26.15 7.52 6.69
N ALA A 191 -25.22 8.29 7.25
CA ALA A 191 -24.84 9.61 6.74
C ALA A 191 -23.38 9.67 6.28
N THR A 192 -22.46 9.03 7.00
CA THR A 192 -21.02 9.18 6.76
C THR A 192 -20.26 7.90 7.08
N CYS A 193 -19.60 7.35 6.06
CA CYS A 193 -18.71 6.20 6.21
C CYS A 193 -17.27 6.68 6.44
N ALA A 194 -16.91 6.94 7.69
CA ALA A 194 -15.56 7.37 8.07
C ALA A 194 -14.63 6.15 8.23
N ALA A 195 -13.90 5.78 7.18
CA ALA A 195 -13.00 4.63 7.21
C ALA A 195 -11.75 4.91 8.05
N LEU A 196 -11.32 3.93 8.85
CA LEU A 196 -10.08 4.01 9.62
C LEU A 196 -8.87 3.79 8.70
N ILE A 197 -8.02 4.81 8.57
CA ILE A 197 -6.82 4.76 7.70
C ILE A 197 -5.50 4.70 8.47
N HIS A 198 -5.50 5.15 9.73
CA HIS A 198 -4.30 5.24 10.55
C HIS A 198 -4.68 5.22 12.04
N VAL A 199 -3.83 4.57 12.84
CA VAL A 199 -3.92 4.58 14.31
C VAL A 199 -2.55 4.94 14.87
N GLU A 200 -2.54 5.92 15.75
CA GLU A 200 -1.35 6.37 16.46
C GLU A 200 -1.64 6.41 17.96
N LYS A 201 -0.62 6.13 18.76
CA LYS A 201 -0.65 6.37 20.20
C LYS A 201 -0.02 7.73 20.44
N MET A 202 -0.80 8.65 20.98
CA MET A 202 -0.25 9.90 21.47
C MET A 202 0.64 9.58 22.67
N GLU A 203 1.89 10.03 22.63
CA GLU A 203 2.74 10.03 23.82
C GLU A 203 2.13 11.01 24.83
N GLU A 204 1.97 10.59 26.08
CA GLU A 204 1.65 11.53 27.17
C GLU A 204 2.87 12.45 27.34
N ASP A 205 2.70 13.75 27.05
CA ASP A 205 3.65 14.80 27.44
C ASP A 205 3.81 14.87 28.97
#